data_AF-A0A178DFY4-F1
#
_entry.id   AF-A0A178DFY4-F1
#
_cell.length_a   1.000
_cell.length_b   1.000
_cell.length_c   1.000
_cell.angle_alpha   90.00
_cell.angle_beta   90.00
_cell.angle_gamma   90.00
#
_symmetry.space_group_name_H-M   'P 1'
#
loop_
_entity.id
_entity.type
_entity.pdbx_description
1 polymer ?
#
loop_
_entity_poly.entity_id
_entity_poly.type
_entity_poly.pdbx_seq_one_letter_code
_entity_poly.pdbx_strand_id
1 'polypeptide(L)'
;MRPNEVVIIAVMGVTGVGKSTFIKHATGQKVVIGHGQESCTSEVFGFQIPGTNVLLIDTPGFDDTFKADATILDHIDQCLADFYQSKQKIAGVIYIHPITEPRMKGSAVKNLNMFRKVVGKDNMASCCLVTTKWSLQDMETSVSREDEIATNPKFWKPLLDRGARMARFDDSQQSAIDIIKPLVNERGFIPQITIETQIQGKRLVETEAGQEVNVNLEEAVKSHKAEMSILTAQHQQALIEKDEELAQMIEDEKRRLEAELDSMRSEREVLKARMADRMRLRSAWRWCARGTAALVAAVGTAVSGGTAAVPMAALYTTVETLTQVDRALEQAPL
;
A
#
# COMPACT_ATOMS: atom_id res chain seq x y z
N MET A 1 10.41 14.15 20.75
CA MET A 1 10.68 12.83 20.14
C MET A 1 11.91 12.25 20.81
N ARG A 2 11.95 10.95 21.09
CA ARG A 2 13.15 10.31 21.64
C ARG A 2 14.21 10.22 20.53
N PRO A 3 15.51 10.40 20.80
CA PRO A 3 16.53 10.57 19.75
C PRO A 3 16.76 9.41 18.77
N ASN A 4 16.06 8.28 18.87
CA ASN A 4 16.26 7.07 18.04
C ASN A 4 14.94 6.40 17.60
N GLU A 5 13.81 7.10 17.67
CA GLU A 5 12.52 6.51 17.29
C GLU A 5 12.35 6.48 15.76
N VAL A 6 12.12 5.31 15.17
CA VAL A 6 11.90 5.18 13.72
C VAL A 6 10.61 5.89 13.32
N VAL A 7 10.68 6.72 12.28
CA VAL A 7 9.55 7.49 11.74
C VAL A 7 9.01 6.73 10.53
N ILE A 8 7.81 6.19 10.65
CA ILE A 8 7.22 5.33 9.61
C ILE A 8 6.24 6.16 8.78
N ILE A 9 6.42 6.15 7.46
CA ILE A 9 5.51 6.82 6.52
C ILE A 9 5.06 5.79 5.47
N ALA A 10 3.76 5.59 5.33
CA ALA A 10 3.22 4.71 4.30
C ALA A 10 3.03 5.46 2.98
N VAL A 11 3.30 4.80 1.85
CA VAL A 11 3.08 5.32 0.50
C VAL A 11 2.01 4.46 -0.18
N MET A 12 0.88 5.08 -0.53
CA MET A 12 -0.33 4.45 -1.06
C MET A 12 -0.74 5.07 -2.39
N GLY A 13 -1.52 4.34 -3.17
CA GLY A 13 -2.06 4.76 -4.47
C GLY A 13 -2.18 3.58 -5.42
N VAL A 14 -2.90 3.74 -6.53
CA VAL A 14 -3.12 2.65 -7.51
C VAL A 14 -1.82 2.22 -8.20
N THR A 15 -1.84 1.12 -8.95
CA THR A 15 -0.66 0.66 -9.72
C THR A 15 -0.29 1.69 -10.80
N GLY A 16 1.01 1.83 -11.08
CA GLY A 16 1.49 2.72 -12.16
C GLY A 16 1.45 4.23 -11.89
N VAL A 17 1.07 4.68 -10.69
CA VAL A 17 1.01 6.12 -10.34
C VAL A 17 2.35 6.76 -10.01
N GLY A 18 3.41 5.97 -9.87
CA GLY A 18 4.77 6.46 -9.56
C GLY A 18 5.22 6.29 -8.10
N LYS A 19 4.59 5.42 -7.30
CA LYS A 19 5.02 5.10 -5.92
C LYS A 19 6.50 4.70 -5.85
N SER A 20 6.91 3.73 -6.67
CA SER A 20 8.29 3.24 -6.70
C SER A 20 9.28 4.31 -7.18
N THR A 21 8.85 5.19 -8.11
CA THR A 21 9.64 6.35 -8.55
C THR A 21 9.84 7.34 -7.40
N PHE A 22 8.77 7.68 -6.68
CA PHE A 22 8.82 8.53 -5.49
C PHE A 22 9.78 7.99 -4.44
N ILE A 23 9.66 6.70 -4.08
CA ILE A 23 10.53 6.04 -3.09
C ILE A 23 11.99 6.02 -3.56
N LYS A 24 12.23 5.74 -4.84
CA LYS A 24 13.58 5.80 -5.43
C LYS A 24 14.20 7.19 -5.28
N HIS A 25 13.45 8.26 -5.56
CA HIS A 25 13.94 9.63 -5.42
C HIS A 25 14.17 10.01 -3.95
N ALA A 26 13.28 9.61 -3.04
CA ALA A 26 13.43 9.87 -1.62
C ALA A 26 14.64 9.16 -1.00
N THR A 27 14.94 7.93 -1.42
CA THR A 27 15.91 7.06 -0.77
C THR A 27 17.24 6.93 -1.50
N GLY A 28 17.28 7.27 -2.80
CA GLY A 28 18.42 7.01 -3.68
C GLY A 28 18.69 5.52 -3.95
N GLN A 29 17.85 4.61 -3.43
CA GLN A 29 18.03 3.17 -3.59
C GLN A 29 17.48 2.70 -4.95
N LYS A 30 18.09 1.64 -5.51
CA LYS A 30 17.53 0.96 -6.68
C LYS A 30 16.27 0.20 -6.28
N VAL A 31 15.13 0.89 -6.32
CA VAL A 31 13.82 0.24 -6.36
C VAL A 31 13.68 -0.36 -7.75
N VAL A 32 13.40 -1.67 -7.84
CA VAL A 32 13.14 -2.32 -9.13
C VAL A 32 11.80 -1.78 -9.63
N ILE A 33 11.84 -0.77 -10.50
CA ILE A 33 10.65 -0.24 -11.16
C ILE A 33 10.27 -1.24 -12.26
N GLY A 34 9.27 -2.07 -12.00
CA GLY A 34 8.70 -2.95 -13.03
C GLY A 34 8.04 -2.11 -14.11
N HIS A 35 8.70 -1.94 -15.25
CA HIS A 35 8.14 -1.28 -16.45
C HIS A 35 7.37 -2.27 -17.36
N GLY A 36 7.02 -3.45 -16.87
CA GLY A 36 6.14 -4.41 -17.55
C GLY A 36 4.78 -4.45 -16.86
N GLN A 37 3.72 -4.73 -17.62
CA GLN A 37 2.34 -4.95 -17.15
C GLN A 37 2.17 -6.13 -16.16
N GLU A 38 3.24 -6.60 -15.52
CA GLU A 38 3.20 -7.60 -14.46
C GLU A 38 3.42 -6.90 -13.12
N SER A 39 2.32 -6.81 -12.37
CA SER A 39 2.20 -6.40 -10.97
C SER A 39 3.35 -6.94 -10.10
N CYS A 40 4.37 -6.12 -9.87
CA CYS A 40 5.44 -6.38 -8.91
C CYS A 40 5.20 -5.56 -7.65
N THR A 41 4.26 -5.98 -6.80
CA THR A 41 4.29 -5.77 -5.34
C THR A 41 3.19 -6.63 -4.72
N SER A 42 3.39 -7.94 -4.62
CA SER A 42 2.50 -8.80 -3.79
C SER A 42 2.82 -8.69 -2.30
N GLU A 43 3.83 -7.89 -1.93
CA GLU A 43 4.34 -7.73 -0.57
C GLU A 43 4.59 -6.26 -0.24
N VAL A 44 4.50 -5.92 1.05
CA VAL A 44 4.80 -4.60 1.60
C VAL A 44 6.32 -4.50 1.86
N PHE A 45 6.96 -3.43 1.38
CA PHE A 45 8.42 -3.25 1.50
C PHE A 45 8.80 -1.97 2.24
N GLY A 46 9.81 -2.04 3.12
CA GLY A 46 10.34 -0.89 3.86
C GLY A 46 11.63 -0.34 3.26
N PHE A 47 11.72 0.98 3.08
CA PHE A 47 12.89 1.67 2.53
C PHE A 47 13.32 2.82 3.44
N GLN A 48 14.54 2.75 3.98
CA GLN A 48 15.07 3.81 4.83
C GLN A 48 15.67 4.96 4.00
N ILE A 49 15.35 6.20 4.35
CA ILE A 49 15.99 7.39 3.77
C ILE A 49 17.38 7.54 4.38
N PRO A 50 18.46 7.54 3.57
CA PRO A 50 19.83 7.62 4.06
C PRO A 50 20.07 8.81 4.99
N GLY A 51 20.79 8.59 6.09
CA GLY A 51 21.11 9.64 7.08
C GLY A 51 19.94 10.06 7.96
N THR A 52 18.80 9.36 7.89
CA THR A 52 17.61 9.63 8.72
C THR A 52 17.08 8.37 9.39
N ASN A 53 16.20 8.55 10.37
CA ASN A 53 15.39 7.51 11.00
C ASN A 53 14.04 7.30 10.27
N VAL A 54 13.87 7.86 9.06
CA VAL A 54 12.63 7.78 8.30
C VAL A 54 12.60 6.52 7.45
N LEU A 55 11.50 5.79 7.54
CA LEU A 55 11.21 4.59 6.81
C LEU A 55 9.95 4.78 5.98
N LEU A 56 10.09 4.60 4.67
CA LEU A 56 8.98 4.58 3.73
C LEU A 56 8.48 3.15 3.54
N ILE A 57 7.18 2.94 3.73
CA ILE A 57 6.52 1.66 3.47
C ILE A 57 5.86 1.73 2.11
N ASP A 58 6.38 0.99 1.14
CA ASP A 58 5.71 0.77 -0.14
C ASP A 58 4.58 -0.20 0.07
N THR A 59 3.36 0.28 -0.15
CA THR A 59 2.18 -0.59 -0.16
C THR A 59 1.89 -1.03 -1.59
N PRO A 60 1.53 -2.29 -1.81
CA PRO A 60 1.04 -2.75 -3.11
C PRO A 60 0.01 -1.79 -3.71
N GLY A 61 0.09 -1.56 -5.01
CA GLY A 61 -0.94 -0.80 -5.70
C GLY A 61 -2.26 -1.56 -5.67
N PHE A 62 -3.31 -0.92 -5.17
CA PHE A 62 -4.67 -1.41 -5.40
C PHE A 62 -5.00 -1.13 -6.87
N ASP A 63 -5.16 -2.17 -7.67
CA ASP A 63 -5.43 -2.07 -9.10
C ASP A 63 -6.86 -2.53 -9.44
N ASP A 64 -7.33 -2.19 -10.64
CA ASP A 64 -8.68 -2.38 -11.18
C ASP A 64 -9.20 -3.84 -11.21
N THR A 65 -8.39 -4.82 -10.82
CA THR A 65 -8.82 -6.22 -10.70
C THR A 65 -9.15 -6.57 -9.25
N PHE A 66 -10.46 -6.70 -8.97
CA PHE A 66 -11.03 -7.17 -7.69
C PHE A 66 -10.38 -8.44 -7.10
N LYS A 67 -9.61 -9.16 -7.93
CA LYS A 67 -8.87 -10.38 -7.62
C LYS A 67 -7.74 -10.20 -6.60
N ALA A 68 -7.43 -8.97 -6.16
CA ALA A 68 -6.38 -8.73 -5.16
C ALA A 68 -6.74 -7.70 -4.07
N ASP A 69 -7.90 -7.02 -4.14
CA ASP A 69 -8.18 -5.92 -3.20
C ASP A 69 -8.30 -6.38 -1.74
N ALA A 70 -8.86 -7.57 -1.48
CA ALA A 70 -8.95 -8.09 -0.12
C ALA A 70 -7.58 -8.58 0.38
N THR A 71 -6.81 -9.24 -0.48
CA THR A 71 -5.44 -9.65 -0.18
C THR A 71 -4.52 -8.45 0.09
N ILE A 72 -4.63 -7.37 -0.69
CA ILE A 72 -3.85 -6.15 -0.46
C ILE A 72 -4.27 -5.49 0.85
N LEU A 73 -5.58 -5.36 1.11
CA LEU A 73 -6.07 -4.81 2.36
C LEU A 73 -5.57 -5.61 3.56
N ASP A 74 -5.56 -6.94 3.45
CA ASP A 74 -5.03 -7.83 4.47
C ASP A 74 -3.52 -7.62 4.71
N HIS A 75 -2.72 -7.52 3.65
CA HIS A 75 -1.30 -7.20 3.79
C HIS A 75 -1.05 -5.84 4.46
N ILE A 76 -1.89 -4.84 4.19
CA ILE A 76 -1.80 -3.54 4.85
C ILE A 76 -2.21 -3.64 6.32
N ASP A 77 -3.32 -4.33 6.64
CA ASP A 77 -3.76 -4.53 8.03
C ASP A 77 -2.71 -5.25 8.86
N GLN A 78 -2.15 -6.34 8.34
CA GLN A 78 -1.05 -7.07 8.98
C GLN A 78 0.15 -6.16 9.21
N CYS A 79 0.54 -5.40 8.18
CA CYS A 79 1.65 -4.47 8.27
C CYS A 79 1.48 -3.45 9.39
N LEU A 80 0.30 -2.84 9.46
CA LEU A 80 0.01 -1.82 10.46
C LEU A 80 -0.17 -2.41 11.86
N ALA A 81 -0.64 -3.66 11.96
CA ALA A 81 -0.72 -4.39 13.22
C ALA A 81 0.65 -4.70 13.80
N ASP A 82 1.61 -5.12 12.99
CA ASP A 82 2.98 -5.41 13.45
C ASP A 82 3.64 -4.15 14.02
N PHE A 83 3.42 -2.99 13.39
CA PHE A 83 3.84 -1.69 13.94
C PHE A 83 3.19 -1.40 15.28
N TYR A 84 1.87 -1.58 15.37
CA TYR A 84 1.13 -1.32 16.58
C TYR A 84 1.55 -2.22 17.75
N GLN A 85 1.76 -3.51 17.49
CA GLN A 85 2.22 -4.49 18.48
C GLN A 85 3.63 -4.15 18.97
N SER A 86 4.50 -3.70 18.06
CA SER A 86 5.85 -3.19 18.36
C SER A 86 5.88 -1.80 19.01
N LYS A 87 4.71 -1.23 19.36
CA LYS A 87 4.54 0.11 19.93
C LYS A 87 5.09 1.24 19.07
N GLN A 88 5.20 1.00 17.77
CA GLN A 88 5.55 2.01 16.78
C GLN A 88 4.27 2.65 16.22
N LYS A 89 4.32 3.92 15.90
CA LYS A 89 3.21 4.67 15.30
C LYS A 89 3.55 5.09 13.89
N ILE A 90 2.52 5.23 13.06
CA ILE A 90 2.65 5.80 11.72
C ILE A 90 2.74 7.32 11.87
N ALA A 91 3.80 7.92 11.34
CA ALA A 91 4.01 9.36 11.37
C ALA A 91 3.22 10.08 10.26
N GLY A 92 3.02 9.41 9.13
CA GLY A 92 2.20 9.97 8.05
C GLY A 92 1.88 8.98 6.94
N VAL A 93 0.99 9.38 6.05
CA VAL A 93 0.66 8.61 4.85
C VAL A 93 0.69 9.51 3.63
N ILE A 94 1.35 9.05 2.58
CA ILE A 94 1.42 9.72 1.29
C ILE A 94 0.48 8.97 0.34
N TYR A 95 -0.54 9.65 -0.18
CA TYR A 95 -1.42 9.11 -1.21
C TYR A 95 -1.06 9.71 -2.56
N ILE A 96 -0.71 8.87 -3.54
CA ILE A 96 -0.20 9.30 -4.84
C ILE A 96 -1.26 9.11 -5.93
N HIS A 97 -1.47 10.15 -6.75
CA HIS A 97 -2.34 10.13 -7.91
C HIS A 97 -1.68 10.82 -9.13
N PRO A 98 -1.75 10.27 -10.35
CA PRO A 98 -1.15 10.88 -11.52
C PRO A 98 -2.03 11.99 -12.09
N ILE A 99 -1.45 13.16 -12.36
CA ILE A 99 -2.21 14.32 -12.90
C ILE A 99 -2.69 14.11 -14.35
N THR A 100 -2.10 13.11 -15.03
CA THR A 100 -2.39 12.76 -16.42
C THR A 100 -3.76 12.13 -16.62
N GLU A 101 -4.41 11.68 -15.55
CA GLU A 101 -5.74 11.12 -15.64
C GLU A 101 -6.79 12.24 -15.68
N PRO A 102 -7.61 12.31 -16.75
CA PRO A 102 -8.51 13.44 -16.95
C PRO A 102 -9.60 13.58 -15.89
N ARG A 103 -9.87 12.51 -15.12
CA ARG A 103 -10.80 12.42 -13.98
C ARG A 103 -10.37 11.23 -13.13
N MET A 104 -10.57 11.27 -11.81
CA MET A 104 -10.53 10.03 -11.02
C MET A 104 -11.70 9.13 -11.46
N LYS A 105 -11.41 8.08 -12.21
CA LYS A 105 -12.40 7.09 -12.68
C LYS A 105 -12.40 5.88 -11.76
N GLY A 106 -13.57 5.21 -11.65
CA GLY A 106 -13.73 3.85 -11.11
C GLY A 106 -12.79 3.48 -9.96
N SER A 107 -11.72 2.76 -10.28
CA SER A 107 -10.64 2.33 -9.38
C SER A 107 -10.05 3.45 -8.53
N ALA A 108 -9.70 4.60 -9.11
CA ALA A 108 -9.05 5.68 -8.38
C ALA A 108 -9.96 6.24 -7.27
N VAL A 109 -11.28 6.27 -7.50
CA VAL A 109 -12.27 6.66 -6.48
C VAL A 109 -12.42 5.58 -5.42
N LYS A 110 -12.50 4.30 -5.82
CA LYS A 110 -12.56 3.17 -4.88
C LYS A 110 -11.31 3.11 -4.00
N ASN A 111 -10.13 3.29 -4.59
CA ASN A 111 -8.85 3.33 -3.90
C ASN A 111 -8.76 4.51 -2.94
N LEU A 112 -9.21 5.71 -3.35
CA LEU A 112 -9.28 6.85 -2.44
C LEU A 112 -10.24 6.60 -1.28
N ASN A 113 -11.41 6.02 -1.53
CA ASN A 113 -12.38 5.70 -0.48
C ASN A 113 -11.83 4.68 0.51
N MET A 114 -11.16 3.64 0.03
CA MET A 114 -10.50 2.66 0.88
C MET A 114 -9.33 3.29 1.66
N PHE A 115 -8.49 4.13 1.03
CA PHE A 115 -7.46 4.91 1.71
C PHE A 115 -8.04 5.71 2.89
N ARG A 116 -9.16 6.41 2.66
CA ARG A 116 -9.85 7.21 3.70
C ARG A 116 -10.31 6.34 4.88
N LYS A 117 -10.79 5.14 4.59
CA LYS A 117 -11.29 4.18 5.60
C LYS A 117 -10.16 3.49 6.35
N VAL A 118 -9.05 3.17 5.69
CA VAL A 118 -7.84 2.62 6.31
C VAL A 118 -7.23 3.61 7.28
N VAL A 119 -7.04 4.86 6.84
CA VAL A 119 -6.40 5.90 7.66
C VAL A 119 -7.31 6.41 8.76
N GLY A 120 -8.60 6.65 8.45
CA GLY A 120 -9.56 7.25 9.38
C GLY A 120 -9.67 8.76 9.21
N LYS A 121 -10.90 9.27 9.30
CA LYS A 121 -11.22 10.70 9.06
C LYS A 121 -10.50 11.65 10.02
N ASP A 122 -10.21 11.20 11.23
CA ASP A 122 -9.58 12.02 12.27
C ASP A 122 -8.05 12.14 12.10
N ASN A 123 -7.46 11.32 11.23
CA ASN A 123 -6.02 11.26 10.99
C ASN A 123 -5.59 11.96 9.68
N MET A 124 -6.50 12.70 9.04
CA MET A 124 -6.25 13.33 7.74
C MET A 124 -5.13 14.39 7.79
N ALA A 125 -4.91 15.04 8.93
CA ALA A 125 -3.81 15.98 9.12
C ALA A 125 -2.42 15.35 8.90
N SER A 126 -2.30 14.04 9.13
CA SER A 126 -1.09 13.24 8.91
C SER A 126 -0.99 12.66 7.50
N CYS A 127 -1.79 13.17 6.56
CA CYS A 127 -1.78 12.74 5.17
C CYS A 127 -1.20 13.81 4.24
N CYS A 128 -0.47 13.37 3.22
CA CYS A 128 -0.06 14.20 2.09
C CYS A 128 -0.61 13.58 0.80
N LEU A 129 -1.45 14.33 0.10
CA LEU A 129 -2.02 13.98 -1.19
C LEU A 129 -1.07 14.51 -2.27
N VAL A 130 -0.46 13.62 -3.03
CA VAL A 130 0.64 13.92 -3.94
C VAL A 130 0.22 13.66 -5.37
N THR A 131 0.39 14.67 -6.22
CA THR A 131 0.20 14.55 -7.68
C THR A 131 1.53 14.25 -8.38
N THR A 132 1.52 13.34 -9.36
CA THR A 132 2.72 12.91 -10.12
C THR A 132 2.53 13.06 -11.62
N LYS A 133 3.57 12.73 -12.41
CA LYS A 133 3.56 12.73 -13.89
C LYS A 133 3.29 14.11 -14.51
N TRP A 134 3.70 15.17 -13.83
CA TRP A 134 3.58 16.55 -14.29
C TRP A 134 4.32 16.82 -15.60
N SER A 135 5.35 16.03 -15.91
CA SER A 135 6.12 16.12 -17.15
C SER A 135 5.44 15.53 -18.39
N LEU A 136 4.34 14.78 -18.21
CA LEU A 136 3.70 14.02 -19.30
C LEU A 136 2.53 14.74 -19.97
N GLN A 137 2.10 15.89 -19.46
CA GLN A 137 1.05 16.71 -20.04
C GLN A 137 1.35 18.19 -19.92
N ASP A 138 0.64 19.01 -20.68
CA ASP A 138 0.79 20.46 -20.62
C ASP A 138 0.38 21.00 -19.24
N MET A 139 1.01 22.10 -18.87
CA MET A 139 0.91 22.71 -17.56
C MET A 139 -0.51 23.25 -17.30
N GLU A 140 -1.15 23.82 -18.31
CA GLU A 140 -2.50 24.40 -18.19
C GLU A 140 -3.53 23.32 -17.87
N THR A 141 -3.55 22.23 -18.64
CA THR A 141 -4.41 21.07 -18.40
C THR A 141 -4.13 20.44 -17.03
N SER A 142 -2.86 20.30 -16.65
CA SER A 142 -2.48 19.69 -15.38
C SER A 142 -2.93 20.54 -14.17
N VAL A 143 -2.83 21.86 -14.24
CA VAL A 143 -3.34 22.78 -13.20
C VAL A 143 -4.86 22.71 -13.11
N SER A 144 -5.57 22.71 -14.25
CA SER A 144 -7.04 22.60 -14.24
C SER A 144 -7.52 21.31 -13.57
N ARG A 145 -6.80 20.21 -13.76
CA ARG A 145 -7.14 18.92 -13.12
C ARG A 145 -6.78 18.87 -11.65
N GLU A 146 -5.67 19.48 -11.26
CA GLU A 146 -5.32 19.58 -9.85
C GLU A 146 -6.41 20.35 -9.10
N ASP A 147 -6.87 21.46 -9.68
CA ASP A 147 -7.99 22.23 -9.13
C ASP A 147 -9.28 21.41 -9.04
N GLU A 148 -9.63 20.65 -10.09
CA GLU A 148 -10.78 19.75 -10.06
C GLU A 148 -10.66 18.71 -8.93
N ILE A 149 -9.51 18.04 -8.82
CA ILE A 149 -9.28 17.01 -7.78
C ILE A 149 -9.34 17.62 -6.38
N ALA A 150 -8.77 18.82 -6.19
CA ALA A 150 -8.74 19.51 -4.91
C ALA A 150 -10.11 20.05 -4.49
N THR A 151 -10.95 20.50 -5.43
CA THR A 151 -12.23 21.19 -5.13
C THR A 151 -13.45 20.27 -5.20
N ASN A 152 -13.37 19.14 -5.89
CA ASN A 152 -14.52 18.25 -6.04
C ASN A 152 -14.82 17.47 -4.74
N PRO A 153 -16.06 17.51 -4.22
CA PRO A 153 -16.44 16.81 -2.98
C PRO A 153 -16.39 15.29 -3.07
N LYS A 154 -16.28 14.71 -4.27
CA LYS A 154 -16.06 13.28 -4.48
C LYS A 154 -14.59 12.86 -4.41
N PHE A 155 -13.66 13.82 -4.47
CA PHE A 155 -12.22 13.58 -4.58
C PHE A 155 -11.50 14.06 -3.31
N TRP A 156 -10.52 14.98 -3.43
CA TRP A 156 -9.64 15.33 -2.32
C TRP A 156 -10.23 16.39 -1.39
N LYS A 157 -11.22 17.17 -1.83
CA LYS A 157 -11.84 18.21 -1.00
C LYS A 157 -12.18 17.77 0.43
N PRO A 158 -12.88 16.64 0.67
CA PRO A 158 -13.24 16.24 2.03
C PRO A 158 -12.05 15.84 2.93
N LEU A 159 -10.90 15.55 2.34
CA LEU A 159 -9.65 15.20 3.02
C LEU A 159 -8.87 16.49 3.32
N LEU A 160 -8.78 17.40 2.35
CA LEU A 160 -8.19 18.72 2.51
C LEU A 160 -8.92 19.55 3.57
N ASP A 161 -10.26 19.51 3.56
CA ASP A 161 -11.10 20.16 4.59
C ASP A 161 -10.85 19.59 6.01
N ARG A 162 -10.20 18.42 6.13
CA ARG A 162 -9.81 17.78 7.39
C ARG A 162 -8.31 17.89 7.69
N GLY A 163 -7.60 18.76 6.97
CA GLY A 163 -6.20 19.09 7.24
C GLY A 163 -5.17 18.28 6.47
N ALA A 164 -5.58 17.39 5.55
CA ALA A 164 -4.63 16.76 4.64
C ALA A 164 -3.89 17.82 3.81
N ARG A 165 -2.61 17.60 3.58
CA ARG A 165 -1.79 18.48 2.74
C ARG A 165 -1.85 18.02 1.28
N MET A 166 -1.61 18.94 0.37
CA MET A 166 -1.46 18.65 -1.06
C MET A 166 -0.08 19.08 -1.53
N ALA A 167 0.57 18.27 -2.37
CA ALA A 167 1.88 18.60 -2.94
C ALA A 167 2.05 18.01 -4.35
N ARG A 168 2.97 18.60 -5.12
CA ARG A 168 3.35 18.13 -6.45
C ARG A 168 4.70 17.43 -6.38
N PHE A 169 4.80 16.22 -6.94
CA PHE A 169 6.05 15.52 -7.12
C PHE A 169 6.54 15.69 -8.54
N ASP A 170 7.72 16.29 -8.69
CA ASP A 170 8.33 16.67 -9.98
C ASP A 170 9.44 15.70 -10.45
N ASP A 171 9.42 14.46 -9.94
CA ASP A 171 10.44 13.46 -10.22
C ASP A 171 11.87 13.88 -9.80
N SER A 172 12.00 14.73 -8.77
CA SER A 172 13.28 15.10 -8.17
C SER A 172 13.44 14.58 -6.74
N GLN A 173 14.68 14.41 -6.28
CA GLN A 173 14.95 14.07 -4.88
C GLN A 173 14.49 15.19 -3.93
N GLN A 174 14.65 16.44 -4.34
CA GLN A 174 14.28 17.59 -3.52
C GLN A 174 12.78 17.61 -3.23
N SER A 175 11.93 17.44 -4.26
CA SER A 175 10.48 17.41 -4.05
C SER A 175 10.03 16.23 -3.19
N ALA A 176 10.65 15.05 -3.35
CA ALA A 176 10.35 13.90 -2.49
C ALA A 176 10.62 14.21 -1.01
N ILE A 177 11.78 14.82 -0.71
CA ILE A 177 12.14 15.19 0.67
C ILE A 177 11.24 16.30 1.22
N ASP A 178 10.89 17.30 0.40
CA ASP A 178 10.00 18.39 0.80
C ASP A 178 8.57 17.90 1.11
N ILE A 179 8.11 16.87 0.40
CA ILE A 179 6.84 16.17 0.67
C ILE A 179 6.88 15.41 2.00
N ILE A 180 8.00 14.78 2.32
CA ILE A 180 8.17 13.91 3.50
C ILE A 180 8.37 14.74 4.77
N LYS A 181 9.16 15.81 4.71
CA LYS A 181 9.60 16.59 5.86
C LYS A 181 8.48 17.06 6.80
N PRO A 182 7.30 17.51 6.33
CA PRO A 182 6.19 17.87 7.20
C PRO A 182 5.65 16.68 8.01
N LEU A 183 5.62 15.48 7.42
CA LEU A 183 5.08 14.26 8.06
C LEU A 183 6.00 13.75 9.18
N VAL A 184 7.30 13.99 9.07
CA VAL A 184 8.29 13.57 10.09
C VAL A 184 8.08 14.27 11.42
N ASN A 185 7.54 15.50 11.42
CA ASN A 185 7.40 16.31 12.62
C ASN A 185 6.07 16.09 13.36
N GLU A 186 5.20 15.25 12.83
CA GLU A 186 3.89 15.00 13.43
C GLU A 186 3.95 14.01 14.58
N ARG A 187 2.97 14.12 15.48
CA ARG A 187 2.74 13.09 16.49
C ARG A 187 2.15 11.89 15.75
N GLY A 188 2.86 10.78 15.72
CA GLY A 188 2.37 9.57 15.07
C GLY A 188 0.99 9.15 15.57
N PHE A 189 0.22 8.53 14.69
CA PHE A 189 -1.17 8.14 14.89
C PHE A 189 -1.35 6.62 14.75
N ILE A 190 -2.54 6.14 15.11
CA ILE A 190 -2.96 4.76 14.90
C ILE A 190 -4.02 4.80 13.78
N PRO A 191 -3.78 4.13 12.63
CA PRO A 191 -4.77 4.07 11.55
C PRO A 191 -6.09 3.44 12.00
N GLN A 192 -7.20 3.87 11.40
CA GLN A 192 -8.53 3.38 11.75
C GLN A 192 -8.66 1.86 11.60
N ILE A 193 -8.13 1.28 10.53
CA ILE A 193 -8.17 -0.18 10.34
C ILE A 193 -7.50 -0.92 11.51
N THR A 194 -6.38 -0.40 12.01
CA THR A 194 -5.65 -0.96 13.15
C THR A 194 -6.44 -0.84 14.44
N ILE A 195 -7.16 0.27 14.64
CA ILE A 195 -8.08 0.40 15.79
C ILE A 195 -9.16 -0.68 15.70
N GLU A 196 -9.76 -0.85 14.53
CA GLU A 196 -10.82 -1.83 14.30
C GLU A 196 -10.34 -3.27 14.50
N THR A 197 -9.18 -3.64 13.97
CA THR A 197 -8.68 -5.02 14.03
C THR A 197 -7.95 -5.35 15.33
N GLN A 198 -7.06 -4.47 15.81
CA GLN A 198 -6.22 -4.74 16.99
C GLN A 198 -6.89 -4.39 18.32
N ILE A 199 -7.71 -3.34 18.34
CA ILE A 199 -8.29 -2.81 19.60
C ILE A 199 -9.72 -3.29 19.77
N GLN A 200 -10.53 -3.20 18.72
CA GLN A 200 -11.93 -3.62 18.74
C GLN A 200 -12.11 -5.11 18.41
N GLY A 201 -11.07 -5.79 17.90
CA GLY A 201 -11.10 -7.21 17.58
C GLY A 201 -11.98 -7.57 16.37
N LYS A 202 -12.27 -6.61 15.49
CA LYS A 202 -13.06 -6.84 14.27
C LYS A 202 -12.28 -7.67 13.26
N ARG A 203 -13.00 -8.49 12.50
CA ARG A 203 -12.46 -9.12 11.28
C ARG A 203 -12.40 -8.10 10.15
N LEU A 204 -11.59 -8.35 9.12
CA LEU A 204 -11.45 -7.40 8.00
C LEU A 204 -12.79 -7.07 7.36
N VAL A 205 -13.62 -8.08 7.10
CA VAL A 205 -14.98 -7.90 6.55
C VAL A 205 -15.89 -6.98 7.40
N GLU A 206 -15.59 -6.80 8.69
CA GLU A 206 -16.35 -5.97 9.63
C GLU A 206 -15.81 -4.54 9.76
N THR A 207 -14.59 -4.28 9.27
CA THR A 207 -13.95 -2.95 9.24
C THR A 207 -14.61 -2.04 8.21
N GLU A 208 -14.49 -0.72 8.37
CA GLU A 208 -15.01 0.22 7.37
C GLU A 208 -14.38 -0.02 5.98
N ALA A 209 -13.07 -0.30 5.95
CA ALA A 209 -12.31 -0.55 4.73
C ALA A 209 -12.68 -1.90 4.10
N GLY A 210 -12.77 -2.98 4.87
CA GLY A 210 -13.14 -4.29 4.35
C GLY A 210 -14.60 -4.40 3.93
N GLN A 211 -15.51 -3.60 4.52
CA GLN A 211 -16.87 -3.45 3.99
C GLN A 211 -16.88 -2.82 2.59
N GLU A 212 -16.01 -1.83 2.31
CA GLU A 212 -15.87 -1.26 0.96
C GLU A 212 -15.46 -2.33 -0.05
N VAL A 213 -14.43 -3.11 0.30
CA VAL A 213 -13.92 -4.19 -0.55
C VAL A 213 -14.99 -5.27 -0.74
N ASN A 214 -15.69 -5.65 0.32
CA ASN A 214 -16.74 -6.68 0.24
C ASN A 214 -17.93 -6.25 -0.63
N VAL A 215 -18.37 -4.98 -0.56
CA VAL A 215 -19.43 -4.46 -1.45
C VAL A 215 -18.99 -4.52 -2.91
N ASN A 216 -17.77 -4.06 -3.21
CA ASN A 216 -17.19 -4.13 -4.55
C ASN A 216 -17.10 -5.57 -5.08
N LEU A 217 -16.69 -6.50 -4.22
CA LEU A 217 -16.58 -7.92 -4.54
C LEU A 217 -17.96 -8.55 -4.79
N GLU A 218 -18.96 -8.22 -3.98
CA GLU A 218 -20.33 -8.71 -4.14
C GLU A 218 -20.99 -8.21 -5.44
N GLU A 219 -20.75 -6.95 -5.81
CA GLU A 219 -21.20 -6.38 -7.10
C GLU A 219 -20.54 -7.08 -8.29
N ALA A 220 -19.23 -7.34 -8.21
CA ALA A 220 -18.49 -8.07 -9.24
C ALA A 220 -19.00 -9.52 -9.40
N VAL A 221 -19.19 -10.24 -8.28
CA VAL A 221 -19.75 -11.60 -8.27
C VAL A 221 -21.15 -11.63 -8.87
N LYS A 222 -22.01 -10.65 -8.56
CA LYS A 222 -23.35 -10.56 -9.14
C LYS A 222 -23.30 -10.37 -10.66
N SER A 223 -22.40 -9.52 -11.13
CA SER A 223 -22.24 -9.22 -12.55
C SER A 223 -21.75 -10.44 -13.34
N HIS A 224 -20.69 -11.10 -12.86
CA HIS A 224 -20.18 -12.33 -13.50
C HIS A 224 -21.19 -13.49 -13.43
N LYS A 225 -21.98 -13.63 -12.37
CA LYS A 225 -23.06 -14.63 -12.35
C LYS A 225 -24.13 -14.38 -13.40
N ALA A 226 -24.47 -13.12 -13.67
CA ALA A 226 -25.44 -12.78 -14.71
C ALA A 226 -24.87 -13.08 -16.11
N GLU A 227 -23.61 -12.71 -16.36
CA GLU A 227 -22.88 -13.04 -17.58
C GLU A 227 -22.76 -14.55 -17.79
N MET A 228 -22.44 -15.30 -16.73
CA MET A 228 -22.38 -16.76 -16.74
C MET A 228 -23.71 -17.38 -17.18
N SER A 229 -24.83 -16.84 -16.72
CA SER A 229 -26.17 -17.29 -17.13
C SER A 229 -26.44 -17.02 -18.61
N ILE A 230 -25.97 -15.88 -19.15
CA ILE A 230 -26.12 -15.52 -20.57
C ILE A 230 -25.27 -16.47 -21.43
N LEU A 231 -24.00 -16.65 -21.10
CA LEU A 231 -23.09 -17.56 -21.81
C LEU A 231 -23.61 -19.00 -21.78
N THR A 232 -24.23 -19.43 -20.68
CA THR A 232 -24.83 -20.78 -20.59
C THR A 232 -25.97 -20.96 -21.58
N ALA A 233 -26.85 -19.95 -21.71
CA ALA A 233 -27.94 -19.99 -22.69
C ALA A 233 -27.42 -19.94 -24.14
N GLN A 234 -26.41 -19.11 -24.41
CA GLN A 234 -25.77 -19.02 -25.74
C GLN A 234 -25.06 -20.32 -26.11
N HIS A 235 -24.38 -20.96 -25.16
CA HIS A 235 -23.72 -22.25 -25.38
C HIS A 235 -24.73 -23.33 -25.77
N GLN A 236 -25.88 -23.40 -25.07
CA GLN A 236 -26.96 -24.34 -25.42
C GLN A 236 -27.49 -24.08 -26.82
N GLN A 237 -27.66 -22.82 -27.22
CA GLN A 237 -28.11 -22.46 -28.56
C GLN A 237 -27.09 -22.87 -29.64
N ALA A 238 -25.79 -22.61 -29.43
CA ALA A 238 -24.72 -23.00 -30.35
C ALA A 238 -24.67 -24.53 -30.56
N LEU A 239 -24.87 -25.31 -29.49
CA LEU A 239 -24.96 -26.77 -29.59
C LEU A 239 -26.17 -27.24 -30.41
N ILE A 240 -27.32 -26.58 -30.28
CA ILE A 240 -28.53 -26.88 -31.08
C ILE A 240 -28.29 -26.57 -32.56
N GLU A 241 -27.62 -25.45 -32.84
CA GLU A 241 -27.27 -25.00 -34.18
C GLU A 241 -26.10 -25.79 -34.79
N LYS A 242 -25.44 -26.65 -33.99
CA LYS A 242 -24.24 -27.43 -34.34
C LYS A 242 -23.06 -26.55 -34.77
N ASP A 243 -22.98 -25.35 -34.20
CA ASP A 243 -21.82 -24.47 -34.34
C ASP A 243 -20.77 -24.85 -33.29
N GLU A 244 -19.92 -25.83 -33.64
CA GLU A 244 -18.89 -26.37 -32.75
C GLU A 244 -17.81 -25.32 -32.41
N GLU A 245 -17.50 -24.42 -33.33
CA GLU A 245 -16.49 -23.36 -33.11
C GLU A 245 -17.00 -22.34 -32.09
N LEU A 246 -18.25 -21.87 -32.26
CA LEU A 246 -18.88 -20.96 -31.30
C LEU A 246 -19.08 -21.62 -29.94
N ALA A 247 -19.50 -22.88 -29.89
CA ALA A 247 -19.66 -23.62 -28.64
C ALA A 247 -18.33 -23.72 -27.87
N GLN A 248 -17.22 -24.01 -28.55
CA GLN A 248 -15.90 -24.09 -27.93
C GLN A 248 -15.42 -22.73 -27.40
N MET A 249 -15.60 -21.65 -28.17
CA MET A 249 -15.25 -20.29 -27.72
C MET A 249 -16.04 -19.88 -26.47
N ILE A 250 -17.34 -20.19 -26.43
CA ILE A 250 -18.17 -19.89 -25.26
C ILE A 250 -17.70 -20.73 -24.07
N GLU A 251 -17.42 -22.03 -24.24
CA GLU A 251 -16.96 -22.88 -23.15
C GLU A 251 -15.61 -22.41 -22.55
N ASP A 252 -14.70 -21.89 -23.38
CA ASP A 252 -13.45 -21.30 -22.91
C ASP A 252 -13.70 -20.04 -22.06
N GLU A 253 -14.60 -19.15 -22.51
CA GLU A 253 -14.96 -17.95 -21.75
C GLU A 253 -15.71 -18.29 -20.45
N LYS A 254 -16.59 -19.30 -20.48
CA LYS A 254 -17.25 -19.82 -19.28
C LYS A 254 -16.23 -20.33 -18.25
N ARG A 255 -15.25 -21.14 -18.68
CA ARG A 255 -14.17 -21.64 -17.81
C ARG A 255 -13.35 -20.51 -17.22
N ARG A 256 -13.06 -19.48 -18.00
CA ARG A 256 -12.39 -18.27 -17.49
C ARG A 256 -13.23 -17.62 -16.40
N LEU A 257 -14.50 -17.35 -16.66
CA LEU A 257 -15.40 -16.68 -15.73
C LEU A 257 -15.63 -17.47 -14.43
N GLU A 258 -15.70 -18.80 -14.51
CA GLU A 258 -15.76 -19.69 -13.34
C GLU A 258 -14.50 -19.57 -12.47
N ALA A 259 -13.31 -19.58 -13.09
CA ALA A 259 -12.05 -19.36 -12.37
C ALA A 259 -11.99 -17.98 -11.70
N GLU A 260 -12.55 -16.94 -12.33
CA GLU A 260 -12.67 -15.61 -11.72
C GLU A 260 -13.62 -15.61 -10.52
N LEU A 261 -14.77 -16.29 -10.61
CA LEU A 261 -15.72 -16.43 -9.50
C LEU A 261 -15.11 -17.19 -8.31
N ASP A 262 -14.32 -18.23 -8.55
CA ASP A 262 -13.65 -18.98 -7.49
C ASP A 262 -12.50 -18.18 -6.84
N SER A 263 -11.78 -17.38 -7.64
CA SER A 263 -10.83 -16.40 -7.12
C SER A 263 -11.52 -15.37 -6.22
N MET A 264 -12.67 -14.81 -6.65
CA MET A 264 -13.45 -13.88 -5.84
C MET A 264 -13.98 -14.51 -4.54
N ARG A 265 -14.38 -15.78 -4.57
CA ARG A 265 -14.77 -16.50 -3.34
C ARG A 265 -13.61 -16.57 -2.36
N SER A 266 -12.42 -16.87 -2.86
CA SER A 266 -11.19 -16.97 -2.06
C SER A 266 -10.83 -15.62 -1.42
N GLU A 267 -10.88 -14.52 -2.19
CA GLU A 267 -10.70 -13.15 -1.68
C GLU A 267 -11.70 -12.80 -0.56
N ARG A 268 -12.96 -13.25 -0.69
CA ARG A 268 -13.96 -13.02 0.36
C ARG A 268 -13.63 -13.77 1.66
N GLU A 269 -13.08 -14.97 1.55
CA GLU A 269 -12.67 -15.74 2.72
C GLU A 269 -11.46 -15.10 3.43
N VAL A 270 -10.56 -14.44 2.69
CA VAL A 270 -9.48 -13.62 3.29
C VAL A 270 -10.07 -12.52 4.19
N LEU A 271 -11.10 -11.80 3.73
CA LEU A 271 -11.75 -10.77 4.56
C LEU A 271 -12.43 -11.35 5.81
N LYS A 272 -12.98 -12.55 5.72
CA LYS A 272 -13.72 -13.21 6.81
C LYS A 272 -12.81 -13.93 7.81
N ALA A 273 -11.57 -14.26 7.44
CA ALA A 273 -10.63 -14.91 8.32
C ALA A 273 -10.38 -14.06 9.57
N ARG A 274 -10.08 -14.71 10.69
CA ARG A 274 -9.61 -13.97 11.88
C ARG A 274 -8.16 -13.59 11.69
N MET A 275 -7.78 -12.47 12.28
CA MET A 275 -6.40 -11.99 12.19
C MET A 275 -5.38 -13.01 12.71
N ALA A 276 -5.67 -13.69 13.83
CA ALA A 276 -4.80 -14.74 14.37
C ALA A 276 -4.60 -15.91 13.38
N ASP A 277 -5.61 -16.24 12.59
CA ASP A 277 -5.52 -17.29 11.57
C ASP A 277 -4.68 -16.83 10.38
N ARG A 278 -4.73 -15.54 10.02
CA ARG A 278 -3.89 -14.93 8.98
C ARG A 278 -2.43 -14.79 9.39
N MET A 279 -2.16 -14.45 10.66
CA MET A 279 -0.81 -14.32 11.22
C MET A 279 -0.05 -15.66 11.28
N ARG A 280 -0.76 -16.78 11.49
CA ARG A 280 -0.16 -18.13 11.55
C ARG A 280 0.44 -18.60 10.22
N LEU A 281 0.09 -17.98 9.10
CA LEU A 281 0.51 -18.37 7.75
C LEU A 281 1.86 -17.79 7.30
N ARG A 282 2.53 -16.92 8.09
CA ARG A 282 3.88 -16.43 7.75
C ARG A 282 4.84 -16.45 8.95
N SER A 283 5.91 -17.21 8.79
CA SER A 283 7.15 -17.07 9.52
C SER A 283 7.88 -15.79 9.08
N ALA A 284 8.27 -14.99 10.07
CA ALA A 284 9.22 -13.87 10.00
C ALA A 284 9.04 -12.92 8.80
N TRP A 285 8.35 -11.82 9.06
CA TRP A 285 8.37 -10.66 8.17
C TRP A 285 9.80 -10.13 8.09
N ARG A 286 10.52 -10.44 7.00
CA ARG A 286 11.89 -9.98 6.82
C ARG A 286 11.85 -8.51 6.44
N TRP A 287 12.13 -7.67 7.43
CA TRP A 287 12.61 -6.32 7.21
C TRP A 287 13.89 -6.38 6.38
N CYS A 288 13.74 -6.47 5.05
CA CYS A 288 14.84 -6.24 4.13
C CYS A 288 15.14 -4.75 4.12
N ALA A 289 15.78 -4.26 5.19
CA ALA A 289 16.47 -2.99 5.17
C ALA A 289 17.61 -3.09 4.14
N ARG A 290 17.30 -2.95 2.84
CA ARG A 290 18.30 -2.78 1.77
C ARG A 290 18.90 -1.38 1.89
N GLY A 291 19.56 -1.10 3.01
CA GLY A 291 20.13 0.21 3.31
C GLY A 291 21.01 0.24 4.57
N THR A 292 20.82 -0.67 5.53
CA THR A 292 21.69 -0.76 6.71
C THR A 292 22.99 -1.53 6.46
N ALA A 293 23.09 -2.29 5.36
CA ALA A 293 24.32 -3.00 4.99
C ALA A 293 25.49 -2.06 4.60
N ALA A 294 25.24 -0.77 4.36
CA ALA A 294 26.30 0.18 3.98
C ALA A 294 27.05 0.82 5.16
N LEU A 295 26.62 0.65 6.41
CA LEU A 295 27.39 1.12 7.58
C LEU A 295 28.20 0.01 8.27
N VAL A 296 27.91 -1.26 7.99
CA VAL A 296 28.70 -2.40 8.53
C VAL A 296 29.95 -2.67 7.67
N ALA A 297 29.98 -2.20 6.41
CA ALA A 297 31.13 -2.40 5.52
C ALA A 297 32.16 -1.25 5.50
N ALA A 298 31.85 -0.09 6.08
CA ALA A 298 32.74 1.09 6.06
C ALA A 298 33.56 1.29 7.36
N VAL A 299 33.33 0.49 8.41
CA VAL A 299 34.14 0.50 9.64
C VAL A 299 35.22 -0.60 9.64
N GLY A 300 35.32 -1.38 8.55
CA GLY A 300 36.33 -2.43 8.36
C GLY A 300 37.68 -1.96 7.80
N THR A 301 37.83 -0.71 7.36
CA THR A 301 39.06 -0.24 6.66
C THR A 301 39.52 1.18 7.00
N ALA A 302 39.27 1.66 8.22
CA ALA A 302 39.88 2.92 8.68
C ALA A 302 40.21 2.90 10.19
N VAL A 303 41.18 2.07 10.59
CA VAL A 303 42.00 2.33 11.78
C VAL A 303 43.47 2.15 11.41
N SER A 304 44.02 3.17 10.77
CA SER A 304 45.42 3.53 10.95
C SER A 304 45.51 5.06 10.95
N GLY A 305 45.34 5.67 12.12
CA GLY A 305 45.73 7.05 12.36
C GLY A 305 44.65 7.98 12.91
N GLY A 306 44.72 8.25 14.22
CA GLY A 306 44.54 9.60 14.75
C GLY A 306 43.13 10.15 14.98
N THR A 307 42.65 9.97 16.22
CA THR A 307 41.91 10.96 17.06
C THR A 307 40.57 11.53 16.57
N ALA A 308 39.46 10.93 17.01
CA ALA A 308 38.41 11.56 17.82
C ALA A 308 37.32 10.50 18.13
N ALA A 309 37.32 9.97 19.35
CA ALA A 309 36.40 8.91 19.77
C ALA A 309 35.00 9.47 20.06
N VAL A 310 34.03 9.18 19.20
CA VAL A 310 32.61 9.13 19.59
C VAL A 310 32.40 7.77 20.29
N PRO A 311 31.77 7.71 21.47
CA PRO A 311 31.72 6.47 22.24
C PRO A 311 30.91 5.39 21.49
N MET A 312 31.61 4.35 21.06
CA MET A 312 31.13 3.11 20.41
C MET A 312 29.98 2.39 21.14
N ALA A 313 29.69 2.76 22.39
CA ALA A 313 28.65 2.15 23.20
C ALA A 313 27.22 2.45 22.69
N ALA A 314 26.99 3.59 22.03
CA ALA A 314 25.64 3.98 21.60
C ALA A 314 25.14 3.24 20.34
N LEU A 315 26.05 2.81 19.46
CA LEU A 315 25.74 2.11 18.21
C LEU A 315 25.48 0.61 18.41
N TYR A 316 26.16 -0.03 19.37
CA TYR A 316 25.97 -1.44 19.70
C TYR A 316 24.57 -1.73 20.26
N THR A 317 24.04 -0.84 21.09
CA THR A 317 22.71 -1.01 21.71
C THR A 317 21.56 -1.09 20.70
N THR A 318 21.60 -0.33 19.60
CA THR A 318 20.50 -0.28 18.62
C THR A 318 20.40 -1.52 17.72
N VAL A 319 21.54 -2.14 17.39
CA VAL A 319 21.58 -3.38 16.58
C VAL A 319 21.26 -4.60 17.45
N GLU A 320 21.72 -4.61 18.70
CA GLU A 320 21.33 -5.64 19.67
C GLU A 320 19.84 -5.58 19.99
N THR A 321 19.21 -4.41 20.10
CA THR A 321 17.76 -4.34 20.34
C THR A 321 16.92 -4.90 19.19
N LEU A 322 17.33 -4.72 17.93
CA LEU A 322 16.58 -5.25 16.79
C LEU A 322 16.79 -6.76 16.62
N THR A 323 18.01 -7.25 16.87
CA THR A 323 18.32 -8.69 16.82
C THR A 323 17.83 -9.46 18.05
N GLN A 324 17.69 -8.82 19.22
CA GLN A 324 17.06 -9.41 20.40
C GLN A 324 15.54 -9.50 20.27
N VAL A 325 14.88 -8.57 19.57
CA VAL A 325 13.44 -8.68 19.27
C VAL A 325 13.17 -9.91 18.38
N ASP A 326 14.01 -10.15 17.37
CA ASP A 326 13.92 -11.36 16.53
C ASP A 326 14.11 -12.65 17.36
N ARG A 327 15.10 -12.69 18.27
CA ARG A 327 15.34 -13.88 19.12
C ARG A 327 14.28 -14.10 20.20
N ALA A 328 13.68 -13.04 20.73
CA ALA A 328 12.61 -13.14 21.72
C ALA A 328 11.30 -13.67 21.10
N LEU A 329 11.04 -13.36 19.83
CA LEU A 329 9.90 -13.89 19.07
C LEU A 329 10.06 -15.38 18.70
N GLU A 330 11.31 -15.86 18.51
CA GLU A 330 11.59 -17.29 18.28
C GLU A 330 11.46 -18.18 19.53
N GLN A 331 11.47 -17.60 20.74
CA GLN A 331 11.49 -18.36 22.00
C GLN A 331 10.22 -18.26 22.85
N ALA A 332 9.19 -17.53 22.42
CA ALA A 332 7.92 -17.49 23.13
C ALA A 332 7.12 -18.79 22.88
N PRO A 333 6.70 -19.54 23.93
CA PRO A 333 5.94 -20.77 23.74
C PRO A 333 4.50 -20.49 23.27
N LEU A 334 4.01 -21.40 22.43
CA LEU A 334 2.75 -21.48 21.67
C LEU A 334 1.46 -20.95 22.35
#